data_AF-A0A4R2JZF2-F1
#
_entry.id   AF-A0A4R2JZF2-F1
#
_cell.length_a   1.000
_cell.length_b   1.000
_cell.length_c   1.000
_cell.angle_alpha   90.00
_cell.angle_beta   90.00
_cell.angle_gamma   90.00
#
_symmetry.space_group_name_H-M   'P 1'
#
loop_
_entity.id
_entity.type
_entity.pdbx_description
1 polymer ?
#
loop_
_entity_poly.entity_id
_entity_poly.type
_entity_poly.pdbx_seq_one_letter_code
_entity_poly.pdbx_strand_id
1 'polypeptide(L)'
;MWKRLAALVGAVFFLGAPVAFAGGPTSVIVVDPSTAKTAALYNSDTDYTALMAALGPDPVKAEGPDLHAAPSTTVTITWLVHDVQIWRTDHVFMDEQGGPWVETSEWTDGPPNFDQRGVVHKAANPKALTELLNNLLGKPKTAVAVSAPVPPPAPVRPSGLQWGSLLVGAAAGALVVVVFGLVRRATSR
;
A
#
# COMPACT_ATOMS: atom_id res chain seq x y z
N MET A 1 -32.54 -22.61 19.29
CA MET A 1 -31.12 -22.97 19.08
C MET A 1 -30.43 -22.15 17.99
N TRP A 2 -31.09 -21.83 16.87
CA TRP A 2 -30.52 -21.02 15.76
C TRP A 2 -29.86 -19.69 16.17
N LYS A 3 -30.50 -18.94 17.07
CA LYS A 3 -30.01 -17.61 17.53
C LYS A 3 -28.66 -17.66 18.24
N ARG A 4 -28.28 -18.81 18.83
CA ARG A 4 -26.98 -18.99 19.51
C ARG A 4 -25.85 -19.37 18.56
N LEU A 5 -26.18 -20.01 17.43
CA LEU A 5 -25.20 -20.36 16.39
C LEU A 5 -24.78 -19.12 15.59
N ALA A 6 -25.72 -18.22 15.28
CA ALA A 6 -25.44 -16.98 14.56
C ALA A 6 -24.49 -16.03 15.33
N ALA A 7 -24.61 -15.97 16.66
CA ALA A 7 -23.74 -15.17 17.51
C ALA A 7 -22.31 -15.71 17.58
N LEU A 8 -22.13 -17.04 17.50
CA LEU A 8 -20.82 -17.69 17.51
C LEU A 8 -20.09 -17.54 16.17
N VAL A 9 -20.81 -17.58 15.05
CA VAL A 9 -20.21 -17.33 13.72
C VAL A 9 -19.80 -15.86 13.57
N GLY A 10 -20.54 -14.90 14.13
CA GLY A 10 -20.17 -13.49 14.10
C GLY A 10 -18.92 -13.15 14.94
N ALA A 11 -18.71 -13.83 16.08
CA ALA A 11 -17.59 -13.57 16.97
C ALA A 11 -16.23 -14.07 16.42
N VAL A 12 -16.23 -15.13 15.60
CA VAL A 12 -14.99 -15.69 15.03
C VAL A 12 -14.44 -14.81 13.90
N PHE A 13 -15.28 -14.03 13.21
CA PHE A 13 -14.82 -13.11 12.16
C PHE A 13 -14.06 -11.88 12.68
N PHE A 14 -14.17 -11.54 13.97
CA PHE A 14 -13.50 -10.36 14.55
C PHE A 14 -12.14 -10.65 15.20
N LEU A 15 -11.74 -11.92 15.34
CA LEU A 15 -10.50 -12.30 16.04
C LEU A 15 -9.25 -12.37 15.13
N GLY A 16 -9.37 -12.05 13.85
CA GLY A 16 -8.29 -12.27 12.89
C GLY A 16 -8.18 -11.25 11.76
N ALA A 17 -8.76 -10.05 11.90
CA ALA A 17 -8.39 -8.97 10.98
C ALA A 17 -6.92 -8.60 11.30
N PRO A 18 -5.96 -8.79 10.38
CA PRO A 18 -4.63 -8.24 10.58
C PRO A 18 -4.81 -6.75 10.85
N VAL A 19 -4.19 -6.25 11.92
CA VAL A 19 -4.07 -4.82 12.13
C VAL A 19 -3.38 -4.25 10.90
N ALA A 20 -4.16 -3.68 9.99
CA ALA A 20 -3.63 -2.91 8.89
C ALA A 20 -2.99 -1.68 9.53
N PHE A 21 -1.67 -1.73 9.73
CA PHE A 21 -0.86 -0.58 10.07
C PHE A 21 -1.00 0.40 8.91
N ALA A 22 -1.96 1.32 9.03
CA ALA A 22 -2.44 2.15 7.92
C ALA A 22 -1.45 3.24 7.46
N GLY A 23 -0.15 3.10 7.77
CA GLY A 23 0.88 4.09 7.45
C GLY A 23 2.29 3.52 7.22
N GLY A 24 2.44 2.21 7.00
CA GLY A 24 3.74 1.63 6.63
C GLY A 24 4.15 1.95 5.18
N PRO A 25 5.40 1.63 4.79
CA PRO A 25 5.87 1.89 3.43
C PRO A 25 5.06 1.08 2.39
N THR A 26 4.82 1.65 1.21
CA THR A 26 4.11 1.00 0.10
C THR A 26 5.05 0.40 -0.94
N SER A 27 6.28 0.91 -1.02
CA SER A 27 7.32 0.39 -1.90
C SER A 27 8.70 0.52 -1.27
N VAL A 28 9.67 -0.15 -1.89
CA VAL A 28 11.07 -0.12 -1.50
C VAL A 28 11.97 -0.12 -2.73
N ILE A 29 13.06 0.64 -2.66
CA ILE A 29 14.12 0.68 -3.66
C ILE A 29 15.40 0.13 -3.01
N VAL A 30 16.07 -0.79 -3.68
CA VAL A 30 17.35 -1.38 -3.26
C VAL A 30 18.42 -0.97 -4.26
N VAL A 31 19.53 -0.44 -3.76
CA VAL A 31 20.66 0.04 -4.56
C VAL A 31 21.96 -0.55 -4.03
N ASP A 32 22.71 -1.20 -4.91
CA ASP A 32 24.10 -1.58 -4.67
C ASP A 32 25.02 -0.74 -5.59
N PRO A 33 25.66 0.31 -5.06
CA PRO A 33 26.55 1.15 -5.84
C PRO A 33 27.87 0.45 -6.21
N SER A 34 28.28 -0.60 -5.50
CA SER A 34 29.52 -1.34 -5.83
C SER A 34 29.39 -2.10 -7.16
N THR A 35 28.19 -2.59 -7.45
CA THR A 35 27.89 -3.36 -8.66
C THR A 35 27.04 -2.62 -9.68
N ALA A 36 26.64 -1.37 -9.38
CA ALA A 36 25.73 -0.55 -10.18
C ALA A 36 24.37 -1.24 -10.45
N LYS A 37 23.87 -1.98 -9.46
CA LYS A 37 22.63 -2.74 -9.58
C LYS A 37 21.55 -2.18 -8.69
N THR A 38 20.31 -2.29 -9.16
CA THR A 38 19.13 -1.82 -8.45
C THR A 38 17.99 -2.83 -8.56
N ALA A 39 17.11 -2.81 -7.57
CA ALA A 39 15.83 -3.50 -7.59
C ALA A 39 14.77 -2.60 -6.94
N ALA A 40 13.51 -2.81 -7.30
CA ALA A 40 12.38 -2.16 -6.63
C ALA A 40 11.28 -3.19 -6.39
N LEU A 41 10.58 -3.06 -5.27
CA LEU A 41 9.49 -3.95 -4.88
C LEU A 41 8.30 -3.14 -4.41
N TYR A 42 7.10 -3.60 -4.75
CA TYR A 42 5.87 -3.06 -4.19
C TYR A 42 5.43 -3.91 -2.99
N ASN A 43 4.59 -3.37 -2.11
CA ASN A 43 4.11 -4.12 -0.93
C ASN A 43 3.35 -5.42 -1.25
N SER A 44 2.91 -5.60 -2.51
CA SER A 44 2.27 -6.81 -3.01
C SER A 44 3.27 -7.91 -3.41
N ASP A 45 4.56 -7.61 -3.53
CA ASP A 45 5.60 -8.60 -3.80
C ASP A 45 5.93 -9.42 -2.55
N THR A 46 6.02 -10.75 -2.67
CA THR A 46 6.43 -11.61 -1.55
C THR A 46 7.84 -11.26 -1.03
N ASP A 47 8.73 -10.84 -1.92
CA ASP A 47 10.09 -10.43 -1.58
C ASP A 47 10.10 -9.16 -0.71
N TYR A 48 9.10 -8.29 -0.83
CA TYR A 48 8.98 -7.07 -0.01
C TYR A 48 8.83 -7.45 1.47
N THR A 49 7.89 -8.35 1.77
CA THR A 49 7.65 -8.80 3.15
C THR A 49 8.83 -9.60 3.68
N ALA A 50 9.45 -10.43 2.82
CA ALA A 50 10.66 -11.17 3.19
C ALA A 50 11.82 -10.23 3.53
N LEU A 51 12.01 -9.14 2.78
CA LEU A 51 13.04 -8.15 3.04
C LEU A 51 12.83 -7.45 4.38
N MET A 52 11.61 -6.96 4.62
CA MET A 52 11.24 -6.30 5.88
C MET A 52 11.47 -7.23 7.08
N ALA A 53 11.06 -8.49 6.97
CA ALA A 53 11.23 -9.48 8.03
C ALA A 53 12.71 -9.84 8.27
N ALA A 54 13.53 -9.90 7.22
CA ALA A 54 14.95 -10.20 7.34
C ALA A 54 15.74 -9.07 8.00
N LEU A 55 15.38 -7.82 7.74
CA LEU A 55 15.97 -6.64 8.39
C LEU A 55 15.52 -6.53 9.85
N GLY A 56 14.23 -6.74 10.10
CA GLY A 56 13.59 -6.48 11.39
C GLY A 56 12.93 -5.09 11.38
N PRO A 57 11.63 -5.00 11.72
CA PRO A 57 10.90 -3.73 11.65
C PRO A 57 11.34 -2.74 12.72
N ASP A 58 11.77 -3.22 13.89
CA ASP A 58 12.12 -2.37 15.02
C ASP A 58 13.64 -2.45 15.30
N PRO A 59 14.44 -1.45 14.88
CA PRO A 59 15.88 -1.48 15.09
C PRO A 59 16.21 -1.35 16.58
N VAL A 60 16.83 -2.39 17.15
CA VAL A 60 17.34 -2.36 18.53
C VAL A 60 18.83 -2.13 18.49
N LYS A 61 19.28 -1.01 19.08
CA LYS A 61 20.70 -0.66 19.13
C LYS A 61 21.53 -1.82 19.69
N ALA A 62 22.58 -2.18 18.98
CA ALA A 62 23.57 -3.17 19.41
C ALA A 62 24.94 -2.50 19.60
N GLU A 63 25.75 -3.03 20.51
CA GLU A 63 27.19 -2.71 20.53
C GLU A 63 27.84 -3.36 19.30
N GLY A 64 28.43 -2.53 18.45
CA GLY A 64 28.93 -2.94 17.14
C GLY A 64 30.13 -2.11 16.68
N PRO A 65 30.68 -2.43 15.50
CA PRO A 65 31.79 -1.68 14.91
C PRO A 65 31.38 -0.24 14.61
N ASP A 66 32.36 0.65 14.55
CA ASP A 66 32.17 1.97 13.97
C ASP A 66 32.14 1.85 12.45
N LEU A 67 30.92 1.74 11.91
CA LEU A 67 30.64 1.57 10.48
C LEU A 67 31.12 2.73 9.60
N HIS A 68 31.47 3.87 10.22
CA HIS A 68 31.92 5.09 9.55
C HIS A 68 33.42 5.34 9.72
N ALA A 69 34.18 4.40 10.32
CA ALA A 69 35.61 4.55 10.54
C ALA A 69 36.44 4.51 9.24
N ALA A 70 35.93 3.85 8.19
CA ALA A 70 36.54 3.79 6.88
C ALA A 70 35.47 3.88 5.78
N PRO A 71 35.83 4.30 4.55
CA PRO A 71 34.90 4.27 3.42
C PRO A 71 34.49 2.82 3.14
N SER A 72 33.22 2.51 3.34
CA SER A 72 32.63 1.21 3.02
C SER A 72 31.56 1.41 1.95
N THR A 73 31.45 0.44 1.04
CA THR A 73 30.33 0.42 0.08
C THR A 73 29.20 -0.39 0.69
N THR A 74 28.01 0.20 0.76
CA THR A 74 26.85 -0.40 1.40
C THR A 74 25.74 -0.62 0.39
N VAL A 75 24.88 -1.61 0.67
CA VAL A 75 23.60 -1.72 -0.03
C VAL A 75 22.62 -0.79 0.66
N THR A 76 22.08 0.18 -0.07
CA THR A 76 21.06 1.12 0.43
C THR A 76 19.67 0.58 0.12
N ILE A 77 18.82 0.52 1.13
CA ILE A 77 17.42 0.11 1.01
C ILE A 77 16.57 1.29 1.48
N THR A 78 15.76 1.84 0.58
CA THR A 78 14.93 3.02 0.85
C THR A 78 13.46 2.63 0.79
N TRP A 79 12.78 2.72 1.92
CA TRP A 79 11.36 2.45 2.05
C TRP A 79 10.56 3.73 1.86
N LEU A 80 9.53 3.66 1.02
CA LEU A 80 8.74 4.81 0.61
C LEU A 80 7.30 4.64 1.08
N VAL A 81 6.75 5.64 1.76
CA VAL A 81 5.31 5.77 1.97
C VAL A 81 4.68 6.50 0.78
N HIS A 82 3.56 5.97 0.29
CA HIS A 82 2.88 6.42 -0.92
C HIS A 82 3.79 6.50 -2.17
N ASP A 83 4.87 5.73 -2.18
CA ASP A 83 5.85 5.65 -3.28
C ASP A 83 6.61 6.95 -3.57
N VAL A 84 6.54 7.94 -2.66
CA VAL A 84 7.12 9.29 -2.88
C VAL A 84 7.90 9.83 -1.69
N GLN A 85 7.53 9.46 -0.47
CA GLN A 85 8.12 10.00 0.75
C GLN A 85 8.99 8.94 1.42
N ILE A 86 10.24 9.27 1.70
CA ILE A 86 11.14 8.36 2.43
C ILE A 86 10.63 8.21 3.85
N TRP A 87 10.32 6.98 4.22
CA TRP A 87 9.87 6.59 5.55
C TRP A 87 11.02 6.03 6.39
N ARG A 88 11.89 5.22 5.75
CA ARG A 88 13.03 4.57 6.37
C ARG A 88 14.13 4.34 5.34
N THR A 89 15.38 4.40 5.77
CA THR A 89 16.53 3.91 5.01
C THR A 89 17.33 2.93 5.85
N ASP A 90 17.69 1.80 5.26
CA ASP A 90 18.64 0.83 5.82
C ASP A 90 19.92 0.83 4.97
N HIS A 91 21.06 1.10 5.60
CA HIS A 91 22.38 0.85 5.01
C HIS A 91 22.90 -0.50 5.49
N VAL A 92 23.07 -1.44 4.57
CA VAL A 92 23.54 -2.79 4.88
C VAL A 92 25.03 -2.92 4.56
N PHE A 93 25.81 -3.18 5.60
CA PHE A 93 27.24 -3.37 5.55
C PHE A 93 27.55 -4.87 5.52
N MET A 94 27.70 -5.42 4.31
CA MET A 94 27.80 -6.87 4.09
C MET A 94 29.15 -7.46 4.51
N ASP A 95 30.23 -6.69 4.37
CA ASP A 95 31.61 -7.16 4.53
C ASP A 95 32.19 -6.93 5.94
N GLU A 96 31.39 -6.37 6.84
CA GLU A 96 31.80 -6.06 8.20
C GLU A 96 31.93 -7.30 9.08
N GLN A 97 32.89 -7.26 10.02
CA GLN A 97 33.17 -8.41 10.86
C GLN A 97 31.95 -8.79 11.72
N GLY A 98 31.62 -10.08 11.72
CA GLY A 98 30.44 -10.61 12.39
C GLY A 98 29.14 -10.52 11.57
N GLY A 99 29.20 -10.10 10.31
CA GLY A 99 28.10 -10.25 9.34
C GLY A 99 27.04 -9.15 9.44
N PRO A 100 26.11 -9.08 8.48
CA PRO A 100 25.61 -7.82 7.99
C PRO A 100 25.10 -6.94 9.11
N TRP A 101 25.79 -5.82 9.28
CA TRP A 101 25.37 -4.74 10.15
C TRP A 101 24.44 -3.84 9.36
N VAL A 102 23.44 -3.31 10.04
CA VAL A 102 22.45 -2.42 9.45
C VAL A 102 22.46 -1.13 10.23
N GLU A 103 22.59 -0.01 9.52
CA GLU A 103 22.29 1.30 10.07
C GLU A 103 20.92 1.74 9.54
N THR A 104 19.97 1.89 10.45
CA THR A 104 18.57 2.21 10.13
C THR A 104 18.23 3.62 10.57
N SER A 105 17.77 4.44 9.63
CA SER A 105 17.24 5.78 9.89
C SER A 105 15.76 5.83 9.52
N GLU A 106 14.92 6.31 10.43
CA GLU A 106 13.46 6.40 10.25
C GLU A 106 13.00 7.84 10.42
N TRP A 107 12.05 8.26 9.58
CA TRP A 107 11.48 9.61 9.60
C TRP A 107 9.95 9.50 9.50
N THR A 108 9.31 9.29 10.64
CA THR A 108 7.85 9.22 10.75
C THR A 108 7.19 10.59 10.83
N ASP A 109 7.93 11.60 11.30
CA ASP A 109 7.42 12.94 11.60
C ASP A 109 8.34 14.01 10.99
N GLY A 110 8.00 14.46 9.78
CA GLY A 110 8.69 15.54 9.08
C GLY A 110 9.64 15.08 7.97
N PRO A 111 10.38 16.02 7.35
CA PRO A 111 11.27 15.70 6.24
C PRO A 111 12.47 14.86 6.70
N PRO A 112 13.03 13.99 5.83
CA PRO A 112 14.24 13.24 6.15
C PRO A 112 15.41 14.16 6.49
N ASN A 113 16.11 13.82 7.57
CA ASN A 113 17.38 14.43 7.95
C ASN A 113 18.51 13.43 7.72
N PHE A 114 19.25 13.60 6.62
CA PHE A 114 20.34 12.71 6.23
C PHE A 114 21.66 12.99 6.97
N ASP A 115 21.75 14.07 7.73
CA ASP A 115 22.93 14.38 8.55
C ASP A 115 22.92 13.62 9.89
N GLN A 116 21.77 13.05 10.27
CA GLN A 116 21.62 12.27 11.49
C GLN A 116 21.96 10.81 11.24
N ARG A 117 22.86 10.26 12.07
CA ARG A 117 23.20 8.83 12.07
C ARG A 117 22.01 7.98 12.52
N GLY A 118 21.90 6.81 11.90
CA GLY A 118 20.87 5.84 12.21
C GLY A 118 21.19 4.99 13.44
N VAL A 119 20.26 4.10 13.77
CA VAL A 119 20.46 3.06 14.78
C VAL A 119 21.24 1.93 14.15
N VAL A 120 22.40 1.59 14.73
CA VAL A 120 23.21 0.44 14.32
C VAL A 120 22.73 -0.83 15.03
N HIS A 121 22.42 -1.86 14.26
CA HIS A 121 21.95 -3.15 14.75
C HIS A 121 22.34 -4.31 13.83
N LYS A 122 22.04 -5.52 14.28
CA LYS A 122 22.07 -6.72 13.43
C LYS A 122 20.77 -6.88 12.69
N ALA A 123 20.83 -7.37 11.45
CA ALA A 123 19.65 -7.87 10.76
C ALA A 123 18.97 -8.97 11.60
N ALA A 124 17.64 -8.99 11.64
CA ALA A 124 16.86 -10.01 12.34
C ALA A 124 17.16 -11.43 11.80
N ASN A 125 17.41 -11.55 10.49
CA ASN A 125 17.87 -12.78 9.86
C ASN A 125 18.98 -12.48 8.83
N PRO A 126 20.26 -12.46 9.26
CA PRO A 126 21.39 -12.10 8.42
C PRO A 126 21.53 -12.99 7.18
N LYS A 127 21.30 -14.30 7.32
CA LYS A 127 21.42 -15.25 6.21
C LYS A 127 20.34 -15.00 5.15
N ALA A 128 19.08 -14.87 5.58
CA ALA A 128 17.97 -14.59 4.66
C ALA A 128 18.15 -13.23 3.97
N LEU A 129 18.65 -12.23 4.69
CA LEU A 129 18.94 -10.91 4.11
C LEU A 129 19.97 -11.02 2.98
N THR A 130 21.10 -11.69 3.22
CA THR A 130 22.14 -11.85 2.21
C THR A 130 21.64 -12.62 0.98
N GLU A 131 20.92 -13.74 1.17
CA GLU A 131 20.35 -14.51 0.07
C GLU A 131 19.35 -13.69 -0.76
N LEU A 132 18.49 -12.93 -0.09
CA LEU A 132 17.48 -12.12 -0.75
C LEU A 132 18.11 -10.96 -1.54
N LEU A 133 19.06 -10.23 -0.95
CA LEU A 133 19.78 -9.16 -1.63
C LEU A 133 20.52 -9.68 -2.87
N ASN A 134 21.20 -10.83 -2.75
CA ASN A 134 21.86 -11.47 -3.90
C ASN A 134 20.88 -11.85 -5.01
N ASN A 135 19.67 -12.31 -4.66
CA ASN A 135 18.64 -12.63 -5.65
C ASN A 135 18.05 -11.37 -6.31
N LEU A 136 17.73 -10.34 -5.53
CA LEU A 136 17.15 -9.08 -6.00
C LEU A 136 18.12 -8.33 -6.91
N LEU A 137 19.39 -8.24 -6.51
CA LEU A 137 20.44 -7.60 -7.28
C LEU A 137 21.04 -8.56 -8.33
N GLY A 138 20.70 -9.84 -8.31
CA GLY A 138 21.16 -10.83 -9.29
C GLY A 138 20.31 -10.87 -10.56
N LYS A 139 19.05 -10.43 -10.48
CA LYS A 139 18.06 -10.61 -11.56
C LYS A 139 17.44 -9.25 -11.93
N PRO A 140 17.39 -8.86 -13.21
CA PRO A 140 16.55 -7.75 -13.61
C PRO A 140 15.08 -8.18 -13.43
N LYS A 141 14.43 -7.69 -12.37
CA LYS A 141 13.01 -7.94 -12.12
C LYS A 141 12.21 -7.09 -13.11
N THR A 142 11.51 -7.72 -14.04
CA THR A 142 10.54 -7.03 -14.90
C THR A 142 9.51 -6.38 -13.99
N ALA A 143 9.33 -5.06 -14.08
CA ALA A 143 8.30 -4.36 -13.32
C ALA A 143 6.96 -5.07 -13.52
N VAL A 144 6.29 -5.44 -12.43
CA VAL A 144 4.92 -5.93 -12.50
C VAL A 144 4.12 -4.84 -13.18
N ALA A 145 3.55 -5.14 -14.35
CA ALA A 145 2.68 -4.21 -15.04
C ALA A 145 1.52 -3.89 -14.09
N VAL A 146 1.56 -2.71 -13.47
CA VAL A 146 0.36 -2.11 -12.89
C VAL A 146 -0.64 -2.12 -14.02
N SER A 147 -1.71 -2.91 -13.89
CA SER A 147 -2.80 -2.88 -14.86
C SER A 147 -3.19 -1.42 -15.00
N ALA A 148 -3.06 -0.90 -16.22
CA ALA A 148 -3.38 0.49 -16.51
C ALA A 148 -4.74 0.81 -15.87
N PRO A 149 -4.91 2.01 -15.28
CA PRO A 149 -6.21 2.40 -14.76
C PRO A 149 -7.25 2.11 -15.84
N VAL A 150 -8.33 1.43 -15.46
CA VAL A 150 -9.46 1.22 -16.37
C VAL A 150 -9.75 2.59 -16.98
N PRO A 151 -9.68 2.75 -18.31
CA PRO A 151 -9.91 4.03 -18.93
C PRO A 151 -11.25 4.55 -18.42
N PRO A 152 -11.35 5.84 -18.06
CA PRO A 152 -12.60 6.39 -17.57
C PRO A 152 -13.71 5.99 -18.54
N PRO A 153 -14.88 5.55 -18.04
CA PRO A 153 -15.98 5.15 -18.92
C PRO A 153 -16.18 6.28 -19.92
N ALA A 154 -16.29 5.91 -21.20
CA ALA A 154 -16.48 6.87 -22.28
C ALA A 154 -17.54 7.90 -21.86
N PRO A 155 -17.33 9.21 -22.09
CA PRO A 155 -18.28 10.23 -21.68
C PRO A 155 -19.66 9.80 -22.17
N VAL A 156 -20.58 9.62 -21.21
CA VAL A 156 -21.97 9.30 -21.51
C VAL A 156 -22.46 10.47 -22.35
N ARG A 157 -22.58 10.27 -23.67
CA ARG A 157 -23.26 11.25 -24.51
C ARG A 157 -24.66 11.38 -23.91
N PRO A 158 -25.09 12.57 -23.47
CA PRO A 158 -26.47 12.74 -23.06
C PRO A 158 -27.31 12.27 -24.23
N SER A 159 -28.08 11.19 -24.02
CA SER A 159 -29.06 10.76 -25.01
C SER A 159 -29.92 11.98 -25.27
N GLY A 160 -29.87 12.49 -26.49
CA GLY A 160 -30.65 13.65 -26.90
C GLY A 160 -32.09 13.47 -26.44
N LEU A 161 -32.68 14.59 -26.00
CA LEU A 161 -34.03 14.67 -25.45
C LEU A 161 -34.97 13.72 -26.21
N GLN A 162 -35.35 12.62 -25.56
CA GLN A 162 -36.12 11.56 -26.18
C GLN A 162 -37.58 12.04 -26.22
N TRP A 163 -37.95 12.84 -27.24
CA TRP A 163 -39.27 13.47 -27.36
C TRP A 163 -40.46 12.51 -27.16
N GLY A 164 -40.27 11.20 -27.33
CA GLY A 164 -41.28 10.18 -27.05
C GLY A 164 -41.70 10.05 -25.58
N SER A 165 -40.84 10.38 -24.59
CA SER A 165 -41.21 10.28 -23.17
C SER A 165 -42.01 11.47 -22.63
N LEU A 166 -42.03 12.60 -23.34
CA LEU A 166 -42.92 13.73 -23.03
C LEU A 166 -44.40 13.41 -23.31
N LEU A 167 -44.69 12.54 -24.29
CA LEU A 167 -46.07 12.13 -24.60
C LEU A 167 -46.67 11.19 -23.55
N VAL A 168 -45.84 10.35 -22.91
CA VAL A 168 -46.30 9.43 -21.85
C VAL A 168 -46.60 10.19 -20.56
N GLY A 169 -45.81 11.21 -20.21
CA GLY A 169 -46.04 12.05 -19.04
C GLY A 169 -47.30 12.91 -19.14
N ALA A 170 -47.59 13.46 -20.32
CA ALA A 170 -48.79 14.28 -20.55
C ALA A 170 -50.10 13.48 -20.45
N ALA A 171 -50.09 12.22 -20.93
CA ALA A 171 -51.25 11.33 -20.84
C ALA A 171 -51.58 10.93 -19.38
N ALA A 172 -50.56 10.70 -18.54
CA ALA A 172 -50.76 10.41 -17.12
C ALA A 172 -51.28 11.63 -16.34
N GLY A 173 -50.81 12.84 -16.66
CA GLY A 173 -51.27 14.08 -16.01
C GLY A 173 -52.74 14.42 -16.29
N ALA A 174 -53.20 14.22 -17.53
CA ALA A 174 -54.60 14.50 -17.91
C ALA A 174 -55.61 13.57 -17.21
N LEU A 175 -55.23 12.31 -16.97
CA LEU A 175 -56.10 11.32 -16.33
C LEU A 175 -56.33 11.63 -14.83
N VAL A 176 -55.32 12.15 -14.15
CA VAL A 176 -55.42 12.57 -12.73
C VAL A 176 -56.36 13.78 -12.58
N VAL A 177 -56.30 14.76 -13.49
CA VAL A 177 -57.15 15.96 -13.44
C VAL A 177 -58.63 15.62 -13.73
N VAL A 178 -58.90 14.70 -14.65
CA VAL A 178 -60.27 14.26 -14.96
C VAL A 178 -60.90 13.47 -13.80
N VAL A 179 -60.14 12.59 -13.16
CA VAL A 179 -60.62 11.81 -12.00
C VAL A 179 -60.89 12.73 -10.80
N PHE A 180 -60.02 13.69 -10.50
CA PHE A 180 -60.24 14.65 -9.40
C PHE A 180 -61.42 15.60 -9.66
N GLY A 181 -61.64 16.01 -10.93
CA GLY A 181 -62.78 16.83 -11.31
C GLY A 181 -64.13 16.12 -11.18
N LEU A 182 -64.19 14.83 -11.50
CA LEU A 182 -65.41 14.01 -11.38
C LEU A 182 -65.78 13.75 -9.91
N VAL A 183 -64.80 13.48 -9.04
CA VAL A 183 -65.04 13.24 -7.61
C VAL A 183 -65.57 14.50 -6.91
N ARG A 184 -65.08 15.69 -7.28
CA ARG A 184 -65.52 16.97 -6.68
C ARG A 184 -66.95 17.38 -7.07
N ARG A 185 -67.47 16.85 -8.18
CA ARG A 185 -68.84 17.12 -8.67
C ARG A 185 -69.89 16.19 -8.06
N ALA A 186 -69.46 15.04 -7.54
CA ALA A 186 -70.33 14.06 -6.90
C ALA A 186 -70.63 14.38 -5.43
N THR A 187 -69.82 15.21 -4.78
CA THR A 187 -69.96 15.59 -3.36
C THR A 187 -70.65 16.95 -3.14
N SER A 188 -71.12 17.61 -4.21
CA SER A 188 -71.83 18.89 -4.14
C SER A 188 -73.31 18.82 -4.57
N ARG A 189 -73.98 17.69 -4.33
CA ARG A 189 -75.44 17.56 -4.43
C ARG A 189 -76.03 16.99 -3.16
#